data_AF-A0A968Q8S5-F1
#
_entry.id   AF-A0A968Q8S5-F1
#
_cell.length_a   1.000
_cell.length_b   1.000
_cell.length_c   1.000
_cell.angle_alpha   90.00
_cell.angle_beta   90.00
_cell.angle_gamma   90.00
#
_symmetry.space_group_name_H-M   'P 1'
#
loop_
_entity.id
_entity.type
_entity.pdbx_description
1 polymer ?
#
loop_
_entity_poly.entity_id
_entity_poly.type
_entity_poly.pdbx_seq_one_letter_code
_entity_poly.pdbx_strand_id
1 'polypeptide(L)' 'MLNGSFCWLGGWMGVVIGAIAPSAFAAQPSPSFQHWCEQAATLPAETRHTVELLRQIAGTEDCAEAEQILASNLG' A
#
# COMPACT_ATOMS: atom_id res chain seq x y z
N MET A 1 -26.58 2.06 28.98
CA MET A 1 -26.19 1.89 30.40
C MET A 1 -24.68 2.06 30.45
N LEU A 2 -24.23 3.23 30.91
CA LEU A 2 -22.83 3.65 30.90
C LEU A 2 -22.06 2.86 31.98
N ASN A 3 -21.06 2.08 31.57
CA ASN A 3 -20.05 1.53 32.48
C ASN A 3 -18.72 2.19 32.12
N GLY A 4 -18.50 3.36 32.74
CA GLY A 4 -17.41 4.27 32.42
C GLY A 4 -16.12 3.89 33.14
N SER A 5 -15.06 3.64 32.37
CA SER A 5 -13.69 3.66 32.86
C SER A 5 -13.22 5.10 32.98
N PHE A 6 -13.22 5.60 34.20
CA PHE A 6 -12.55 6.84 34.60
C PHE A 6 -11.03 6.62 34.54
N CYS A 7 -10.35 7.17 33.54
CA CYS A 7 -8.90 7.38 33.61
C CYS A 7 -8.65 8.58 34.53
N TRP A 8 -7.97 8.33 35.64
CA TRP A 8 -7.76 9.28 36.73
C TRP A 8 -7.09 10.58 36.25
N LEU A 9 -7.86 11.68 36.22
CA LEU A 9 -7.34 13.05 36.22
C LEU A 9 -7.30 13.55 37.67
N GLY A 10 -6.11 13.56 38.27
CA GLY A 10 -5.80 14.27 39.51
C GLY A 10 -4.36 14.77 39.43
N GLY A 11 -4.05 16.05 39.27
CA GLY A 11 -4.93 17.19 39.28
C GLY A 11 -4.33 18.44 38.62
N TRP A 12 -5.07 19.53 38.80
CA TRP A 12 -4.76 20.92 38.45
C TRP A 12 -5.01 21.30 37.00
N MET A 13 -6.27 21.70 36.79
CA MET A 13 -6.77 22.67 35.81
C MET A 13 -5.74 23.17 34.77
N GLY A 14 -5.89 22.69 33.55
CA GLY A 14 -5.14 23.17 32.40
C GLY A 14 -5.61 22.47 31.15
N VAL A 15 -6.78 22.87 30.63
CA VAL A 15 -7.22 22.47 29.30
C VAL A 15 -6.23 23.06 28.30
N VAL A 16 -5.19 22.30 27.95
CA VAL A 16 -4.48 22.51 26.68
C VAL A 16 -5.30 21.73 25.65
N ILE A 17 -6.16 22.43 24.91
CA ILE A 17 -6.75 21.89 23.68
C ILE A 17 -5.60 21.77 22.67
N GLY A 18 -4.83 20.69 22.79
CA GLY A 18 -3.85 20.27 21.79
C GLY A 18 -4.58 19.53 20.69
N ALA A 19 -4.53 20.06 19.48
CA ALA A 19 -5.21 19.58 18.28
C ALA A 19 -5.13 18.04 18.14
N ILE A 20 -6.29 17.40 17.94
CA ILE A 20 -6.35 16.06 17.36
C ILE A 20 -5.85 16.15 15.92
N ALA A 21 -4.55 15.97 15.72
CA ALA A 21 -4.00 15.82 14.38
C ALA A 21 -4.64 14.56 13.77
N PRO A 22 -5.32 14.65 12.61
CA PRO A 22 -5.82 13.46 11.95
C PRO A 22 -4.61 12.62 11.53
N SER A 23 -4.64 11.34 11.88
CA SER A 23 -3.64 10.36 11.47
C SER A 23 -3.51 10.39 9.94
N ALA A 24 -2.34 10.75 9.43
CA ALA A 24 -2.04 10.58 8.02
C ALA A 24 -2.09 9.07 7.72
N PHE A 25 -3.02 8.65 6.86
CA PHE A 25 -2.96 7.33 6.26
C PHE A 25 -1.69 7.29 5.42
N ALA A 26 -0.62 6.68 5.95
CA ALA A 26 0.59 6.45 5.18
C ALA A 26 0.21 5.57 3.98
N ALA A 27 0.37 6.10 2.77
CA ALA A 27 0.27 5.32 1.55
C ALA A 27 1.33 4.22 1.65
N GLN A 28 0.90 2.96 1.70
CA GLN A 28 1.84 1.85 1.67
C GLN A 28 2.52 1.85 0.30
N PRO A 29 3.83 1.66 0.21
CA PRO A 29 4.53 1.59 -1.06
C PRO A 29 3.94 0.44 -1.87
N SER A 30 3.32 0.76 -3.00
CA SER A 30 2.86 -0.22 -3.98
C SER A 30 4.07 -1.04 -4.44
N PRO A 31 4.02 -2.38 -4.43
CA PRO A 31 5.07 -3.17 -5.03
C PRO A 31 5.20 -2.81 -6.52
N SER A 32 6.42 -2.77 -7.04
CA SER A 32 6.64 -2.55 -8.46
C SER A 32 6.21 -3.76 -9.29
N PHE A 33 6.03 -3.55 -10.60
CA PHE A 33 5.69 -4.64 -11.51
C PHE A 33 6.72 -5.77 -11.47
N GLN A 34 8.01 -5.44 -11.42
CA GLN A 34 9.09 -6.43 -11.31
C GLN A 34 8.88 -7.32 -10.08
N HIS A 35 8.53 -6.74 -8.94
CA HIS A 35 8.29 -7.49 -7.71
C HIS A 35 7.13 -8.46 -7.85
N TRP A 36 6.07 -8.08 -8.56
CA TRP A 36 4.94 -8.96 -8.88
C TRP A 36 5.30 -10.04 -9.90
N CYS A 37 6.13 -9.71 -10.88
CA CYS A 37 6.58 -10.63 -11.92
C CYS A 37 7.49 -11.72 -11.33
N GLU A 38 8.45 -11.37 -10.48
CA GLU A 38 9.32 -12.34 -9.80
C GLU A 38 8.55 -13.28 -8.85
N GLN A 39 7.50 -12.74 -8.21
CA GLN A 39 6.64 -13.49 -7.30
C GLN A 39 5.34 -13.96 -7.95
N ALA A 40 5.29 -14.04 -9.28
CA ALA A 40 4.07 -14.43 -10.00
C ALA A 40 3.50 -15.78 -9.52
N ALA A 41 4.33 -16.69 -9.01
CA ALA A 41 3.87 -17.96 -8.47
C ALA A 41 3.13 -17.86 -7.11
N THR A 42 3.46 -16.87 -6.28
CA THR A 42 2.87 -16.69 -4.94
C THR A 42 1.68 -15.73 -4.95
N LEU A 43 1.48 -15.00 -6.04
CA LEU A 43 0.37 -14.07 -6.20
C LEU A 43 -0.99 -14.78 -6.38
N PRO A 44 -2.09 -14.14 -5.93
CA PRO A 44 -3.44 -14.64 -6.20
C PRO A 44 -3.74 -14.63 -7.70
N ALA A 45 -4.65 -15.52 -8.12
CA ALA A 45 -4.93 -15.78 -9.53
C ALA A 45 -5.30 -14.51 -10.33
N GLU A 46 -5.98 -13.55 -9.72
CA GLU A 46 -6.33 -12.28 -10.36
C GLU A 46 -5.08 -11.46 -10.69
N THR A 47 -4.19 -11.25 -9.72
CA THR A 47 -2.94 -10.51 -9.93
C THR A 47 -2.02 -11.23 -10.91
N ARG A 48 -1.99 -12.57 -10.88
CA ARG A 48 -1.24 -13.36 -11.87
C ARG A 48 -1.73 -13.14 -13.30
N HIS A 49 -3.04 -13.06 -13.48
CA HIS A 49 -3.62 -12.79 -14.79
C HIS A 49 -3.21 -11.40 -15.30
N THR A 50 -3.23 -10.40 -14.40
CA THR A 50 -2.74 -9.06 -14.71
C THR A 50 -1.25 -9.07 -15.06
N VAL A 51 -0.41 -9.75 -14.28
CA VAL A 51 1.03 -9.87 -14.58
C VAL A 51 1.28 -10.50 -15.95
N GLU A 52 0.53 -11.56 -16.28
CA GLU A 52 0.63 -12.22 -17.58
C GLU A 52 0.22 -11.30 -18.74
N LEU A 53 -0.86 -10.51 -18.58
CA LEU A 53 -1.28 -9.53 -19.58
C LEU A 53 -0.23 -8.43 -19.76
N LEU A 54 0.31 -7.88 -18.68
CA LEU A 54 1.36 -6.85 -18.76
C LEU A 54 2.63 -7.41 -19.40
N ARG A 55 2.96 -8.68 -19.15
CA ARG A 55 4.09 -9.38 -19.78
C ARG A 55 3.86 -9.54 -21.30
N GLN A 56 2.64 -9.88 -21.71
CA GLN A 56 2.27 -9.93 -23.13
C GLN A 56 2.29 -8.55 -23.81
N ILE A 57 1.87 -7.50 -23.10
CA ILE A 57 1.95 -6.12 -23.59
C ILE A 57 3.41 -5.68 -23.77
N ALA A 58 4.27 -6.02 -22.81
CA ALA A 58 5.70 -5.73 -22.88
C ALA A 58 6.42 -6.57 -23.96
N GLY A 59 5.86 -7.73 -24.33
CA GLY A 59 6.43 -8.60 -25.36
C GLY A 59 7.73 -9.29 -24.95
N THR A 60 8.03 -9.34 -23.65
CA THR A 60 9.26 -9.93 -23.10
C THR A 60 8.95 -10.80 -21.89
N GLU A 61 9.73 -11.86 -21.71
CA GLU A 61 9.62 -12.74 -20.56
C GLU A 61 10.38 -12.24 -19.34
N ASP A 62 11.30 -11.29 -19.55
CA ASP A 62 12.14 -10.71 -18.52
C ASP A 62 11.38 -9.65 -17.72
N CYS A 63 11.33 -9.83 -16.40
CA CYS A 63 10.56 -8.96 -15.51
C CYS A 63 11.11 -7.54 -15.41
N ALA A 64 12.43 -7.35 -15.53
CA ALA A 64 13.06 -6.04 -15.44
C ALA A 64 12.90 -5.27 -16.76
N GLU A 65 13.06 -5.96 -17.89
CA GLU A 65 12.80 -5.39 -19.20
C GLU A 65 11.30 -5.05 -19.36
N ALA A 66 10.41 -5.94 -18.92
CA ALA A 66 8.98 -5.68 -18.94
C ALA A 66 8.62 -4.44 -18.11
N GLU A 67 9.18 -4.28 -16.91
CA GLU A 67 8.95 -3.08 -16.09
C GLU A 67 9.39 -1.80 -16.83
N GLN A 68 10.56 -1.80 -17.46
CA GLN A 68 11.03 -0.64 -18.23
C GLN A 68 10.13 -0.31 -19.41
N ILE A 69 9.69 -1.32 -20.16
CA ILE A 69 8.79 -1.15 -21.30
C ILE A 69 7.43 -0.63 -20.83
N LEU A 70 6.87 -1.24 -19.78
CA LEU A 70 5.59 -0.84 -19.20
C LEU A 70 5.67 0.57 -18.63
N ALA A 71 6.72 0.91 -17.89
CA ALA A 71 6.93 2.27 -17.37
C ALA A 71 7.05 3.31 -18.50
N SER A 72 7.61 2.92 -19.65
CA SER A 72 7.74 3.78 -20.82
C SER A 72 6.45 3.91 -21.63
N ASN A 73 5.56 2.90 -21.60
CA ASN A 73 4.29 2.89 -22.34
C ASN A 73 3.09 3.40 -21.51
N LEU A 74 3.16 3.31 -20.18
CA LEU A 74 2.12 3.74 -19.24
C LEU A 74 2.46 5.07 -18.52
N GLY A 75 3.63 5.64 -18.79
CA GLY A 75 4.12 6.91 -18.23
C GLY A 75 3.64 8.15 -18.99
#